data_AF-A0A453PI96-F1
#
_entry.id   AF-A0A453PI96-F1
#
_cell.length_a   1.000
_cell.length_b   1.000
_cell.length_c   1.000
_cell.angle_alpha   90.00
_cell.angle_beta   90.00
_cell.angle_gamma   90.00
#
_symmetry.space_group_name_H-M   'P 1'
#
loop_
_entity.id
_entity.type
_entity.pdbx_description
1 polymer ?
#
loop_
_entity_poly.entity_id
_entity_poly.type
_entity_poly.pdbx_seq_one_letter_code
_entity_poly.pdbx_strand_id
1 'polypeptide(L)'
;MLHVCRMEVEADHIGLMLQASAGFDPRTAPKVYEKLGQIAGNQSVLKSYLSTHPSSKKRSELLSRAKVMEEAMQLYREACAGHGTEGFL
;
A
#
# COMPACT_ATOMS: atom_id res chain seq x y z
N MET A 1 22.39 0.33 10.38
CA MET A 1 21.00 0.86 10.35
C MET A 1 20.27 0.24 9.16
N LEU A 2 19.77 -1.00 9.29
CA LEU A 2 19.27 -1.83 8.18
C LEU A 2 17.93 -2.56 8.50
N HIS A 3 17.20 -2.13 9.53
CA HIS A 3 15.97 -2.82 9.99
C HIS A 3 14.66 -2.22 9.45
N VAL A 4 14.73 -1.07 8.76
CA VAL A 4 13.56 -0.30 8.31
C VAL A 4 12.97 -0.81 6.97
N CYS A 5 13.71 -1.59 6.18
CA CYS A 5 13.28 -1.93 4.81
C CYS A 5 12.35 -3.15 4.69
N ARG A 6 12.29 -4.06 5.68
CA ARG A 6 11.41 -5.25 5.60
C ARG A 6 10.00 -4.98 6.14
N MET A 7 9.90 -4.35 7.30
CA MET A 7 8.60 -4.09 7.94
C MET A 7 7.74 -3.15 7.11
N GLU A 8 8.34 -2.15 6.45
CA GLU A 8 7.60 -1.23 5.57
C GLU A 8 6.99 -1.93 4.37
N VAL A 9 7.74 -2.85 3.77
CA VAL A 9 7.29 -3.61 2.61
C VAL A 9 6.19 -4.60 2.98
N GLU A 10 6.33 -5.23 4.14
CA GLU A 10 5.31 -6.11 4.69
C GLU A 10 4.03 -5.33 5.06
N ALA A 11 4.18 -4.19 5.74
CA ALA A 11 3.06 -3.30 6.08
C ALA A 11 2.34 -2.78 4.84
N ASP A 12 3.07 -2.38 3.80
CA ASP A 12 2.49 -1.95 2.52
C ASP A 12 1.70 -3.05 1.83
N HIS A 13 2.26 -4.26 1.80
CA HIS A 13 1.62 -5.39 1.17
C HIS A 13 0.32 -5.76 1.90
N ILE A 14 0.39 -5.93 3.23
CA ILE A 14 -0.79 -6.21 4.06
C ILE A 14 -1.81 -5.08 3.95
N GLY A 15 -1.36 -3.82 4.01
CA GLY A 15 -2.22 -2.65 3.87
C GLY A 15 -2.96 -2.62 2.54
N LEU A 16 -2.28 -2.95 1.43
CA LEU A 16 -2.91 -3.03 0.11
C LEU A 16 -3.97 -4.14 0.05
N MET A 17 -3.69 -5.31 0.62
CA MET A 17 -4.66 -6.41 0.67
C MET A 17 -5.89 -6.02 1.48
N LEU A 18 -5.70 -5.41 2.66
CA LEU A 18 -6.80 -4.95 3.51
C LEU A 18 -7.68 -3.90 2.81
N GLN A 19 -7.06 -2.95 2.10
CA GLN A 19 -7.78 -1.94 1.32
C GLN A 19 -8.62 -2.60 0.22
N ALA A 20 -8.04 -3.54 -0.52
CA ALA A 20 -8.75 -4.26 -1.56
C ALA A 20 -9.93 -5.07 -1.00
N SER A 21 -9.72 -5.82 0.09
CA SER A 21 -10.78 -6.59 0.77
C SER A 21 -11.89 -5.71 1.33
N ALA A 22 -11.59 -4.46 1.70
CA ALA A 22 -12.58 -3.47 2.12
C ALA A 22 -13.31 -2.80 0.94
N GLY A 23 -12.99 -3.17 -0.30
CA GLY A 23 -13.62 -2.62 -1.52
C GLY A 23 -13.01 -1.31 -2.02
N PHE A 24 -11.81 -0.94 -1.59
CA PHE A 24 -11.07 0.19 -2.17
C PHE A 24 -10.26 -0.27 -3.39
N ASP A 25 -10.21 0.58 -4.43
CA ASP A 25 -9.46 0.28 -5.66
C ASP A 25 -7.94 0.28 -5.40
N PRO A 26 -7.25 -0.88 -5.48
CA PRO A 26 -5.83 -0.99 -5.14
C PRO A 26 -4.91 -0.27 -6.13
N ARG A 27 -5.39 0.07 -7.32
CA ARG A 27 -4.62 0.85 -8.32
C ARG A 27 -4.35 2.28 -7.88
N THR A 28 -5.05 2.76 -6.85
CA THR A 28 -4.87 4.09 -6.29
C THR A 28 -3.65 4.17 -5.35
N ALA A 29 -3.27 3.07 -4.70
CA ALA A 29 -2.24 3.05 -3.67
C ALA A 29 -0.85 3.50 -4.18
N PRO A 30 -0.32 3.02 -5.34
CA PRO A 30 0.98 3.48 -5.82
C PRO A 30 1.05 5.00 -6.06
N LYS A 31 -0.05 5.60 -6.53
CA LYS A 31 -0.15 7.05 -6.79
C LYS A 31 -0.06 7.87 -5.51
N VAL A 32 -0.57 7.34 -4.39
CA VAL A 32 -0.48 8.01 -3.08
C VAL A 32 0.98 8.10 -2.65
N TYR A 33 1.73 6.99 -2.73
CA TYR A 33 3.13 6.95 -2.33
C TYR A 33 4.04 7.79 -3.23
N GLU A 34 3.76 7.85 -4.53
CA GLU A 34 4.45 8.75 -5.46
C GLU A 34 4.24 10.23 -5.08
N LYS A 35 2.98 10.65 -4.86
CA LYS A 35 2.66 12.01 -4.44
C LYS A 35 3.25 12.35 -3.07
N LEU A 36 3.26 11.40 -2.14
CA LEU A 36 3.84 11.57 -0.81
C LEU A 36 5.34 11.86 -0.90
N GLY A 37 6.07 11.17 -1.79
CA GLY A 37 7.47 11.45 -2.08
C GLY A 37 7.71 12.85 -2.64
N GLN A 38 6.82 13.35 -3.50
CA GLN A 38 6.92 14.69 -4.08
C GLN A 38 6.65 15.80 -3.04
N ILE A 39 5.61 15.65 -2.22
CA ILE A 39 5.20 16.67 -1.24
C ILE A 39 6.21 16.76 -0.08
N ALA A 40 6.79 15.63 0.33
CA ALA A 40 7.72 15.59 1.45
C ALA A 40 9.07 16.30 1.17
N GLY A 41 9.41 16.55 -0.10
CA GLY A 41 10.53 17.43 -0.45
C GLY A 41 10.28 18.90 -0.07
N ASN A 42 9.02 19.32 0.06
CA ASN A 42 8.61 20.71 0.23
C ASN A 42 8.03 21.04 1.63
N GLN A 43 7.66 20.05 2.45
CA GLN A 43 7.06 20.28 3.78
C GLN A 43 7.86 19.65 4.93
N SER A 44 8.22 20.49 5.91
CA SER A 44 8.94 20.10 7.14
C SER A 44 8.23 19.00 7.95
N VAL A 45 6.89 18.98 7.96
CA VAL A 45 6.08 18.04 8.76
C VAL A 45 6.22 16.59 8.25
N LEU A 46 6.31 16.40 6.94
CA LEU A 46 6.50 15.08 6.32
C LEU A 46 7.95 14.60 6.40
N LYS A 47 8.89 15.50 6.71
CA LYS A 47 10.32 15.18 6.85
C LYS A 47 10.59 14.27 8.04
N SER A 48 9.86 14.45 9.15
CA SER A 48 9.94 13.56 10.33
C SER A 48 9.39 12.16 10.00
N TYR A 49 8.25 12.09 9.32
CA TYR A 49 7.66 10.83 8.86
C TYR A 49 8.58 10.07 7.88
N LEU A 50 9.19 10.78 6.92
CA LEU A 50 10.18 10.19 6.02
C LEU A 50 11.49 9.82 6.73
N SER A 51 11.81 10.42 7.88
CA SER A 51 13.02 10.07 8.63
C SER A 51 12.88 8.71 9.31
N THR A 52 11.67 8.34 9.75
CA THR A 52 11.36 7.00 10.27
C THR A 52 10.99 6.01 9.16
N HIS A 53 10.48 6.49 8.02
CA HIS A 53 10.07 5.69 6.86
C HIS A 53 10.65 6.24 5.53
N PRO A 54 11.96 6.03 5.24
CA PRO A 54 12.72 6.71 4.18
C PRO A 54 12.51 6.18 2.75
N SER A 55 11.54 5.28 2.50
CA SER A 55 11.49 4.45 1.29
C SER A 55 10.29 4.71 0.36
N SER A 56 9.78 5.93 0.26
CA SER A 56 8.56 6.22 -0.54
C SER A 56 8.61 5.73 -2.00
N LYS A 57 9.72 5.93 -2.72
CA LYS A 57 9.88 5.48 -4.12
C LYS A 57 9.94 3.96 -4.27
N LYS A 58 10.75 3.28 -3.45
CA LYS A 58 10.87 1.81 -3.48
C LYS A 58 9.55 1.12 -3.10
N ARG A 59 8.78 1.73 -2.20
CA ARG A 59 7.45 1.27 -1.77
C ARG A 59 6.44 1.36 -2.91
N SER A 60 6.40 2.47 -3.66
CA SER A 60 5.50 2.59 -4.81
C SER A 60 5.86 1.60 -5.94
N GLU A 61 7.15 1.38 -6.20
CA GLU A 61 7.62 0.40 -7.18
C GLU A 61 7.21 -1.03 -6.80
N LEU A 62 7.29 -1.38 -5.51
CA LEU A 62 6.87 -2.69 -4.99
C LEU A 62 5.36 -2.92 -5.15
N LEU A 63 4.55 -1.94 -4.77
CA LEU A 63 3.09 -2.01 -4.90
C LEU A 63 2.63 -2.06 -6.36
N SER A 64 3.41 -1.45 -7.27
CA SER A 64 3.13 -1.47 -8.71
C SER A 64 3.52 -2.78 -9.40
N ARG A 65 4.16 -3.73 -8.70
CA ARG A 65 4.52 -5.02 -9.30
C ARG A 65 3.26 -5.79 -9.67
N ALA A 66 3.24 -6.33 -10.89
CA ALA A 66 2.09 -7.06 -11.44
C ALA A 66 1.57 -8.15 -10.50
N LYS A 67 2.45 -8.91 -9.84
CA LYS A 67 2.05 -9.97 -8.90
C LYS A 67 1.26 -9.43 -7.69
N VAL A 68 1.73 -8.34 -7.08
CA VAL A 68 1.09 -7.72 -5.90
C VAL A 68 -0.24 -7.08 -6.31
N MET A 69 -0.26 -6.43 -7.48
CA MET A 69 -1.46 -5.80 -8.00
C MET A 69 -2.53 -6.82 -8.38
N GLU A 70 -2.17 -7.94 -9.00
CA GLU A 70 -3.13 -8.98 -9.39
C GLU A 70 -3.80 -9.60 -8.15
N GLU A 71 -3.04 -9.88 -7.10
CA GLU A 71 -3.56 -10.39 -5.82
C GLU A 71 -4.54 -9.40 -5.18
N ALA A 72 -4.16 -8.11 -5.11
CA ALA A 72 -5.05 -7.07 -4.60
C ALA A 72 -6.32 -6.95 -5.45
N MET A 73 -6.18 -6.98 -6.77
CA MET A 73 -7.32 -6.87 -7.69
C MET A 73 -8.28 -8.06 -7.55
N GLN A 74 -7.79 -9.25 -7.24
CA GLN A 74 -8.62 -10.40 -6.95
C GLN A 74 -9.48 -10.17 -5.69
N LEU A 75 -8.88 -9.72 -4.59
CA LEU A 75 -9.60 -9.38 -3.35
C LEU A 75 -10.61 -8.24 -3.57
N TYR A 76 -10.23 -7.23 -4.35
CA TYR A 76 -11.12 -6.12 -4.71
C TYR A 76 -12.34 -6.61 -5.51
N ARG A 77 -12.13 -7.49 -6.49
CA ARG A 77 -13.22 -8.11 -7.27
C ARG A 77 -14.15 -8.91 -6.38
N GLU A 78 -13.62 -9.71 -5.45
CA GLU A 78 -14.40 -10.51 -4.50
C GLU A 78 -15.23 -9.62 -3.56
N ALA A 79 -14.61 -8.57 -3.00
CA ALA A 79 -15.29 -7.59 -2.15
C ALA A 79 -16.43 -6.87 -2.91
N CYS A 80 -16.19 -6.46 -4.15
CA CYS A 80 -17.20 -5.84 -5.00
C CYS A 80 -18.30 -6.80 -5.47
N ALA A 81 -17.99 -8.09 -5.63
CA ALA A 81 -18.94 -9.13 -6.03
C ALA A 81 -19.95 -9.48 -4.92
N GLY A 82 -19.83 -8.89 -3.72
CA GLY A 82 -20.81 -9.06 -2.65
C GLY A 82 -20.74 -10.41 -1.96
N HIS A 83 -19.63 -11.15 -2.09
CA HIS A 83 -19.32 -12.27 -1.20
C HIS A 83 -18.95 -11.70 0.18
N GLY A 84 -19.97 -11.23 0.91
CA GLY A 84 -19.87 -11.01 2.33
C GLY A 84 -19.44 -12.33 2.97
N THR A 85 -18.27 -12.31 3.59
CA THR A 85 -17.68 -13.37 4.42
C THR A 85 -18.67 -14.46 4.83
N GLU A 86 -18.80 -15.54 4.05
CA GLU A 86 -19.51 -16.75 4.46
C GLU A 86 -18.64 -17.62 5.38
N GLY A 87 -17.94 -17.02 6.35
CA GLY A 87 -16.96 -17.79 7.09
C GLY A 87 -16.45 -17.14 8.35
N PHE A 88 -17.34 -16.85 9.31
CA PHE A 88 -17.05 -16.81 10.75
C PHE A 88 -18.34 -17.02 11.57
N LEU A 89 -19.19 -17.96 11.17
CA LEU A 89 -20.30 -18.49 11.98
C LEU A 89 -20.34 -20.02 11.87
#